data_AF-A0A7V8BFS0-F1
#
_entry.id   AF-A0A7V8BFS0-F1
#
_cell.length_a   1.000
_cell.length_b   1.000
_cell.length_c   1.000
_cell.angle_alpha   90.00
_cell.angle_beta   90.00
_cell.angle_gamma   90.00
#
_symmetry.space_group_name_H-M   'P 1'
#
loop_
_entity.id
_entity.type
_entity.pdbx_description
1 polymer ?
#
loop_
_entity_poly.entity_id
_entity_poly.type
_entity_poly.pdbx_seq_one_letter_code
_entity_poly.pdbx_strand_id
1 'polypeptide(L)' 'MLLTAVLLPAPEGGFTALNPETGTTSEGESIEDALANLREATELHLEESPLSAVGQPLVTTFQVEEHA' A
#
# COMPACT_ATOMS: atom_id res chain seq x y z
N MET A 1 -3.30 11.12 -10.43
CA MET A 1 -2.23 10.10 -10.53
C MET A 1 -2.85 8.73 -10.23
N LEU A 2 -2.37 7.66 -10.85
CA LEU A 2 -2.80 6.30 -10.54
C LEU A 2 -1.65 5.58 -9.86
N LEU A 3 -1.86 5.14 -8.61
CA LEU A 3 -0.89 4.43 -7.80
C LEU A 3 -1.44 3.08 -7.36
N THR A 4 -0.56 2.18 -6.95
CA THR A 4 -0.89 0.81 -6.58
C THR A 4 -1.31 0.70 -5.12
N ALA A 5 -2.28 -0.15 -4.80
CA ALA A 5 -2.60 -0.50 -3.42
C ALA A 5 -2.48 -2.02 -3.25
N VAL A 6 -1.71 -2.45 -2.25
CA VAL A 6 -1.63 -3.85 -1.82
C VAL A 6 -2.31 -3.94 -0.46
N LEU A 7 -3.34 -4.78 -0.35
CA LEU A 7 -4.07 -5.00 0.89
C LEU A 7 -3.73 -6.37 1.47
N LEU A 8 -3.40 -6.40 2.76
CA LEU A 8 -3.18 -7.62 3.53
C LEU A 8 -4.20 -7.69 4.66
N PRO A 9 -4.85 -8.84 4.90
CA PRO A 9 -5.69 -9.02 6.09
C PRO A 9 -4.86 -8.81 7.36
N ALA A 10 -5.35 -7.98 8.26
CA ALA A 10 -4.70 -7.75 9.55
C ALA A 10 -5.06 -8.88 10.55
N PRO A 11 -4.14 -9.30 11.45
CA PRO A 11 -4.41 -10.34 12.45
C PRO A 11 -5.60 -10.02 13.37
N GLU A 12 -5.83 -8.75 13.65
CA GLU A 12 -6.89 -8.24 14.52
C GLU A 12 -8.23 -8.06 13.78
N GLY A 13 -8.27 -8.32 12.48
CA GLY A 13 -9.41 -8.05 11.59
C GLY A 13 -9.21 -6.78 10.75
N GLY A 14 -9.93 -6.68 9.63
CA GLY A 14 -9.75 -5.59 8.66
C GLY A 14 -8.54 -5.80 7.75
N PHE A 15 -7.95 -4.70 7.27
CA PHE A 15 -6.87 -4.70 6.29
C PHE A 15 -5.79 -3.67 6.59
N THR A 16 -4.53 -4.07 6.43
CA THR A 16 -3.40 -3.16 6.23
C THR A 16 -3.25 -2.89 4.73
N ALA A 17 -3.14 -1.62 4.34
CA ALA A 17 -2.95 -1.20 2.95
C ALA A 17 -1.56 -0.57 2.77
N LEU A 18 -0.91 -0.86 1.64
CA LEU A 18 0.42 -0.38 1.28
C LEU A 18 0.39 0.22 -0.13
N ASN A 19 0.95 1.42 -0.28
CA ASN A 19 1.36 1.97 -1.56
C ASN A 19 2.85 1.68 -1.80
N PRO A 20 3.23 0.82 -2.75
CA PRO A 20 4.64 0.46 -2.97
C PRO A 20 5.47 1.59 -3.60
N GLU A 21 4.84 2.55 -4.29
CA GLU A 21 5.55 3.67 -4.93
C GLU A 21 6.06 4.71 -3.93
N THR A 22 5.33 4.94 -2.83
CA THR A 22 5.72 5.87 -1.75
C THR A 22 6.21 5.16 -0.49
N GLY A 23 5.88 3.89 -0.32
CA GLY A 23 6.05 3.16 0.94
C GLY A 23 5.04 3.54 2.02
N THR A 24 4.02 4.33 1.68
CA THR A 24 2.96 4.72 2.63
C THR A 24 2.11 3.51 3.01
N THR A 25 1.79 3.41 4.30
CA THR A 25 0.89 2.37 4.83
C THR A 25 -0.25 2.97 5.62
N SER A 26 -1.39 2.30 5.63
CA SER A 26 -2.55 2.62 6.48
C SER A 26 -3.28 1.34 6.88
N GLU A 27 -4.30 1.47 7.72
CA GLU A 27 -5.18 0.37 8.14
C GLU A 27 -6.65 0.78 8.00
N GLY A 28 -7.55 -0.18 7.87
CA GLY A 28 -9.00 0.06 7.85
C GLY A 28 -9.81 -1.20 8.13
N GLU A 29 -11.03 -1.02 8.64
CA GLU A 29 -11.91 -2.14 9.03
C GLU A 29 -12.50 -2.87 7.80
N SER A 30 -12.63 -2.16 6.67
CA SER A 30 -13.06 -2.68 5.38
C SER A 30 -12.03 -2.38 4.28
N ILE A 31 -12.22 -2.97 3.09
CA ILE A 31 -11.38 -2.67 1.90
C ILE A 31 -11.52 -1.19 1.55
N GLU A 32 -12.74 -0.69 1.56
CA GLU A 32 -13.09 0.70 1.25
C GLU A 32 -12.44 1.68 2.23
N ASP A 33 -12.51 1.40 3.53
CA ASP A 33 -11.91 2.25 4.57
C ASP A 33 -10.38 2.22 4.47
N ALA A 34 -9.78 1.05 4.28
CA ALA A 34 -8.33 0.92 4.14
C ALA A 34 -7.80 1.70 2.91
N LEU A 35 -8.53 1.65 1.80
CA LEU A 35 -8.21 2.42 0.59
C LEU A 35 -8.39 3.93 0.77
N ALA A 36 -9.44 4.36 1.47
CA ALA A 36 -9.66 5.78 1.79
C ALA A 36 -8.53 6.31 2.69
N ASN A 37 -8.18 5.58 3.75
CA ASN A 37 -7.09 5.94 4.64
C ASN A 37 -5.73 5.94 3.93
N LEU A 38 -5.49 4.98 3.02
CA LEU A 38 -4.25 4.91 2.25
C LEU A 38 -4.13 6.13 1.32
N ARG A 39 -5.23 6.52 0.68
CA ARG A 39 -5.27 7.71 -0.18
C ARG A 39 -4.86 8.95 0.60
N GLU A 40 -5.50 9.21 1.75
CA GLU A 40 -5.21 10.39 2.57
C GLU A 40 -3.74 10.42 3.01
N ALA A 41 -3.22 9.29 3.53
CA ALA A 41 -1.83 9.18 3.95
C ALA A 41 -0.86 9.39 2.78
N THR A 42 -1.19 8.90 1.59
CA THR A 42 -0.35 9.03 0.39
C THR A 42 -0.36 10.47 -0.13
N GLU A 43 -1.52 11.13 -0.13
CA GLU A 43 -1.64 12.54 -0.51
C GLU A 43 -0.81 13.43 0.41
N LEU A 44 -0.89 13.23 1.73
CA LEU A 44 -0.05 13.94 2.71
C LEU A 44 1.44 13.70 2.49
N HIS A 45 1.86 12.46 2.22
CA HIS A 45 3.26 12.15 1.92
C HIS A 45 3.77 12.91 0.68
N LEU A 46 2.95 13.00 -0.36
CA LEU A 46 3.32 13.65 -1.62
C LEU A 46 3.42 15.17 -1.52
N GLU A 47 2.75 15.79 -0.55
CA GLU A 47 2.91 17.22 -0.24
C GLU A 47 4.33 17.52 0.28
N GLU A 48 4.90 16.60 1.08
CA GLU A 48 6.24 16.74 1.64
C GLU A 48 7.34 16.25 0.69
N SER A 49 7.07 15.19 -0.07
CA SER A 49 8.01 14.57 -1.00
C SER A 49 7.33 14.22 -2.32
N PRO A 50 7.40 15.11 -3.34
CA PRO A 50 6.79 14.85 -4.63
C PRO A 50 7.35 13.59 -5.28
N LEU A 51 6.47 12.74 -5.79
CA LEU A 51 6.89 11.53 -6.49
C LEU A 51 7.73 11.89 -7.72
N SER A 52 8.92 11.31 -7.83
CA SER A 52 9.67 11.33 -9.10
C SER A 52 8.93 10.48 -10.15
N ALA A 53 9.28 10.62 -11.44
CA ALA A 53 8.64 9.83 -12.49
C ALA A 53 8.93 8.33 -12.31
N VAL A 54 8.01 7.61 -11.66
CA VAL A 54 8.04 6.15 -11.50
C VAL A 54 7.05 5.54 -12.49
N GLY A 55 7.47 4.51 -13.21
CA GLY A 55 6.54 3.69 -13.99
C GLY A 55 5.57 2.92 -13.08
N GLN A 56 4.51 2.35 -13.64
CA GLN A 56 3.63 1.49 -12.84
C GLN A 56 4.39 0.23 -12.40
N PRO A 57 4.30 -0.16 -11.13
CA PRO A 57 4.97 -1.36 -10.66
C PRO A 57 4.32 -2.62 -11.26
N LEU A 58 5.13 -3.64 -11.49
CA LEU A 58 4.64 -5.00 -11.74
C LEU A 58 4.44 -5.69 -10.38
N VAL A 59 3.19 -5.89 -9.98
CA VAL A 59 2.86 -6.66 -8.77
C VAL A 59 2.89 -8.15 -9.13
N THR A 60 3.77 -8.90 -8.47
CA THR A 60 3.94 -10.34 -8.71
C THR A 60 4.35 -11.06 -7.43
N THR A 61 4.30 -12.39 -7.45
CA THR A 61 4.70 -13.25 -6.33
C THR A 61 5.95 -14.04 -6.70
N PHE A 62 6.78 -14.37 -5.70
CA PHE A 62 7.90 -15.29 -5.86
C PHE A 62 7.89 -16.31 -4.72
N GLN A 63 8.47 -17.48 -4.96
CA GLN A 63 8.54 -18.56 -3.98
C GLN A 63 9.87 -18.52 -3.25
N VAL A 64 9.86 -18.80 -1.95
CA VAL A 64 11.05 -18.94 -1.10
C VAL A 64 11.06 -20.33 -0.46
N GLU A 65 12.23 -20.94 -0.31
CA GLU A 65 12.37 -22.18 0.46
C GLU A 65 12.41 -21.86 1.95
N GLU A 66 11.59 -22.57 2.74
CA GLU A 66 11.61 -22.46 4.20
C GLU A 66 12.68 -23.40 4.76
N HIS A 67 13.76 -22.83 5.31
CA HIS A 67 14.73 -23.60 6.08
C HIS A 67 14.23 -23.72 7.52
N ALA A 68 13.85 -24.93 7.93
CA ALA A 68 13.46 -25.28 9.29
C ALA A 68 14.65 -25.27 10.27
#